data_AF-A0A833T880-F1
#
_entry.id   AF-A0A833T880-F1
#
_cell.length_a   1.000
_cell.length_b   1.000
_cell.length_c   1.000
_cell.angle_alpha   90.00
_cell.angle_beta   90.00
_cell.angle_gamma   90.00
#
_symmetry.space_group_name_H-M   'P 1'
#
loop_
_entity.id
_entity.type
_entity.pdbx_description
1 polymer ?
#
loop_
_entity_poly.entity_id
_entity_poly.type
_entity_poly.pdbx_seq_one_letter_code
_entity_poly.pdbx_strand_id
1 'polypeptide(L)'
;MVDDNLLKKFKSRLHIFHDSEDENLKSILEESKSEIKRMTGSDNLTNEGVQSLVIERSRYVYNDSVEFFEGNFQSQILGVSASLTFGAGDDDDESISETKND
;
A
#
# COMPACT_ATOMS: atom_id res chain seq x y z
N MET A 1 0.83 -1.05 -13.07
CA MET A 1 2.25 -1.39 -13.22
C MET A 1 2.96 -1.02 -11.93
N VAL A 2 3.31 -2.04 -11.17
CA VAL A 2 4.19 -2.00 -10.01
C VAL A 2 5.49 -1.35 -10.44
N ASP A 3 5.92 -0.35 -9.69
CA ASP A 3 7.20 0.32 -9.94
C ASP A 3 8.37 -0.53 -9.43
N ASP A 4 9.55 -0.31 -10.02
CA ASP A 4 10.78 -1.06 -9.67
C ASP A 4 11.22 -0.82 -8.22
N ASN A 5 10.81 0.28 -7.59
CA ASN A 5 11.13 0.57 -6.21
C ASN A 5 10.33 -0.32 -5.24
N LEU A 6 9.06 -0.58 -5.53
CA LEU A 6 8.24 -1.52 -4.77
C LEU A 6 8.77 -2.95 -4.91
N LEU A 7 9.13 -3.37 -6.13
CA LEU A 7 9.77 -4.66 -6.36
C LEU A 7 11.07 -4.80 -5.55
N LYS A 8 11.93 -3.77 -5.55
CA LYS A 8 13.17 -3.76 -4.77
C LYS A 8 12.91 -3.90 -3.26
N LYS A 9 11.91 -3.18 -2.72
CA LYS A 9 11.51 -3.30 -1.31
C LYS A 9 11.03 -4.71 -0.98
N PHE A 10 10.25 -5.30 -1.86
CA PHE A 10 9.72 -6.66 -1.68
C PHE A 10 10.81 -7.72 -1.74
N LYS A 11 11.71 -7.65 -2.73
CA LYS A 11 12.90 -8.52 -2.81
C LYS A 11 13.76 -8.41 -1.57
N SER A 12 13.97 -7.18 -1.07
CA SER A 12 14.67 -6.96 0.20
C SER A 12 13.95 -7.59 1.39
N ARG A 13 12.60 -7.56 1.41
CA ARG A 13 11.79 -8.18 2.47
C ARG A 13 11.89 -9.71 2.47
N LEU A 14 12.08 -10.32 1.31
CA LEU A 14 12.22 -11.76 1.11
C LEU A 14 13.69 -12.24 1.10
N HIS A 15 14.66 -11.33 1.20
CA HIS A 15 16.09 -11.63 1.02
C HIS A 15 16.44 -12.23 -0.36
N ILE A 16 15.77 -11.77 -1.41
CA ILE A 16 16.04 -12.14 -2.81
C ILE A 16 16.97 -11.11 -3.45
N PHE A 17 18.04 -11.57 -4.09
CA PHE A 17 19.09 -10.72 -4.69
C PHE A 17 19.30 -10.94 -6.19
N HIS A 18 18.49 -11.78 -6.83
CA HIS A 18 18.55 -12.09 -8.26
C HIS A 18 17.25 -11.72 -8.97
N ASP A 19 17.27 -11.68 -10.29
CA ASP A 19 16.16 -11.16 -11.11
C ASP A 19 15.34 -12.25 -11.83
N SER A 20 15.72 -13.52 -11.68
CA SER A 20 15.11 -14.65 -12.39
C SER A 20 13.61 -14.86 -12.12
N GLU A 21 13.08 -14.28 -11.06
CA GLU A 21 11.68 -14.39 -10.65
C GLU A 21 10.95 -13.04 -10.63
N ASP A 22 11.54 -11.97 -11.17
CA ASP A 22 11.00 -10.61 -11.09
C ASP A 22 9.58 -10.50 -11.67
N GLU A 23 9.30 -11.19 -12.78
CA GLU A 23 7.97 -11.18 -13.38
C GLU A 23 6.92 -11.85 -12.49
N ASN A 24 7.29 -12.93 -11.80
CA ASN A 24 6.41 -13.56 -10.81
C ASN A 24 6.19 -12.64 -9.59
N LEU A 25 7.26 -12.06 -9.06
CA LEU A 25 7.18 -11.13 -7.93
C LEU A 25 6.34 -9.89 -8.25
N LYS A 26 6.44 -9.35 -9.46
CA LYS A 26 5.58 -8.26 -9.95
C LYS A 26 4.12 -8.68 -10.06
N SER A 27 3.83 -9.91 -10.48
CA SER A 27 2.46 -10.45 -10.53
C SER A 27 1.85 -10.54 -9.11
N ILE A 28 2.61 -11.05 -8.14
CA ILE A 28 2.20 -11.09 -6.73
C ILE A 28 1.98 -9.67 -6.18
N LEU A 29 2.90 -8.75 -6.55
CA LEU A 29 2.77 -7.29 -6.57
C LEU A 29 1.36 -6.78 -6.85
N GLU A 30 0.96 -6.95 -8.10
CA GLU A 30 -0.27 -6.40 -8.63
C GLU A 30 -1.51 -7.05 -8.02
N GLU A 31 -1.49 -8.36 -7.79
CA GLU A 31 -2.59 -9.05 -7.12
C GLU A 31 -2.80 -8.51 -5.70
N SER A 32 -1.72 -8.37 -4.94
CA SER A 32 -1.80 -7.83 -3.58
C SER A 32 -2.23 -6.38 -3.56
N LYS A 33 -1.77 -5.56 -4.51
CA LYS A 33 -2.23 -4.18 -4.65
C LYS A 33 -3.74 -4.10 -4.92
N SER A 34 -4.25 -4.94 -5.82
CA SER A 34 -5.69 -5.01 -6.11
C SER A 34 -6.50 -5.40 -4.88
N GLU A 35 -6.01 -6.37 -4.10
CA GLU A 35 -6.73 -6.84 -2.93
C GLU A 35 -6.69 -5.82 -1.77
N ILE A 36 -5.57 -5.16 -1.54
CA ILE A 36 -5.48 -4.07 -0.55
C ILE A 36 -6.39 -2.90 -0.94
N LYS A 37 -6.53 -2.60 -2.23
CA LYS A 37 -7.52 -1.61 -2.70
C LYS A 37 -8.94 -2.01 -2.34
N ARG A 38 -9.29 -3.28 -2.52
CA ARG A 38 -10.61 -3.81 -2.16
C ARG A 38 -10.88 -3.68 -0.66
N MET A 39 -9.87 -3.95 0.17
CA MET A 39 -9.99 -3.92 1.63
C MET A 39 -10.00 -2.51 2.23
N THR A 40 -9.21 -1.59 1.67
CA THR A 40 -8.94 -0.26 2.26
C THR A 40 -9.54 0.90 1.48
N GLY A 41 -9.98 0.68 0.24
CA GLY A 41 -10.45 1.71 -0.68
C GLY A 41 -9.34 2.44 -1.44
N SER A 42 -8.05 2.14 -1.17
CA SER A 42 -6.93 2.83 -1.79
C SER A 42 -5.82 1.87 -2.25
N ASP A 43 -5.26 2.16 -3.42
CA ASP A 43 -4.05 1.55 -3.96
C ASP A 43 -2.89 2.56 -4.04
N ASN A 44 -3.03 3.70 -3.35
CA ASN A 44 -2.03 4.75 -3.33
C ASN A 44 -0.81 4.32 -2.51
N LEU A 45 0.24 3.92 -3.20
CA LEU A 45 1.50 3.45 -2.61
C LEU A 45 2.35 4.58 -1.98
N THR A 46 1.94 5.86 -2.08
CA THR A 46 2.58 6.94 -1.29
C THR A 46 2.12 6.93 0.17
N ASN A 47 0.97 6.33 0.47
CA ASN A 47 0.56 6.04 1.83
C ASN A 47 1.36 4.84 2.36
N GLU A 48 2.15 5.06 3.41
CA GLU A 48 3.03 4.04 3.98
C GLU A 48 2.26 2.81 4.49
N GLY A 49 1.04 3.01 5.01
CA GLY A 49 0.15 1.95 5.46
C GLY A 49 -0.32 1.05 4.31
N VAL A 50 -0.77 1.65 3.20
CA VAL A 50 -1.15 0.91 1.99
C VAL A 50 0.04 0.16 1.42
N GLN A 51 1.20 0.82 1.28
CA GLN A 51 2.41 0.19 0.75
C GLN A 51 2.87 -0.99 1.62
N SER A 52 2.84 -0.83 2.94
CA SER A 52 3.19 -1.89 3.90
C SER A 52 2.25 -3.09 3.74
N LEU A 53 0.94 -2.87 3.69
CA LEU A 53 -0.04 -3.96 3.52
C LEU A 53 0.15 -4.71 2.20
N VAL A 54 0.48 -4.02 1.11
CA VAL A 54 0.76 -4.66 -0.19
C VAL A 54 1.99 -5.57 -0.10
N ILE A 55 3.09 -5.08 0.49
CA ILE A 55 4.32 -5.87 0.68
C ILE A 55 4.07 -7.07 1.57
N GLU A 56 3.36 -6.90 2.68
CA GLU A 56 3.12 -7.99 3.62
C GLU A 56 2.17 -9.03 3.04
N ARG A 57 1.05 -8.64 2.39
CA ARG A 57 0.20 -9.62 1.69
C ARG A 57 0.99 -10.40 0.64
N SER A 58 1.83 -9.71 -0.13
CA SER A 58 2.69 -10.33 -1.14
C SER A 58 3.64 -11.36 -0.52
N ARG A 59 4.18 -11.08 0.67
CA ARG A 59 5.01 -12.04 1.41
C ARG A 59 4.21 -13.29 1.80
N TYR A 60 2.95 -13.15 2.20
CA TYR A 60 2.11 -14.31 2.52
C TYR A 60 1.76 -15.12 1.27
N VAL A 61 1.44 -14.47 0.15
CA VAL A 61 1.22 -15.16 -1.15
C VAL A 61 2.47 -15.92 -1.58
N TYR A 62 3.64 -15.29 -1.56
CA TYR A 62 4.90 -15.93 -1.93
C TYR A 62 5.24 -17.15 -1.07
N ASN A 63 4.86 -17.12 0.21
CA ASN A 63 5.10 -18.22 1.16
C ASN A 63 3.92 -19.18 1.28
N ASP A 64 2.99 -19.21 0.31
CA ASP A 64 1.80 -20.07 0.30
C ASP A 64 1.01 -20.04 1.63
N SER A 65 0.78 -18.84 2.15
CA SER A 65 0.18 -18.62 3.47
C SER A 65 -0.88 -17.51 3.48
N VAL A 66 -1.34 -17.06 2.31
CA VAL A 66 -2.23 -15.89 2.13
C VAL A 66 -3.51 -15.96 2.98
N GLU A 67 -4.01 -17.16 3.30
CA GLU A 67 -5.17 -17.37 4.15
C GLU A 67 -5.01 -16.80 5.57
N PHE A 68 -3.78 -16.63 6.06
CA PHE A 68 -3.50 -16.06 7.37
C PHE A 68 -3.31 -14.55 7.36
N PHE A 69 -3.26 -13.91 6.18
CA PHE A 69 -2.96 -12.49 6.06
C PHE A 69 -4.02 -11.62 6.75
N GLU A 70 -5.29 -11.79 6.39
CA GLU A 70 -6.38 -10.95 6.90
C GLU A 70 -6.47 -11.03 8.43
N GLY A 71 -6.34 -12.23 9.01
CA GLY A 71 -6.36 -12.42 10.46
C GLY A 71 -5.18 -11.74 11.17
N ASN A 72 -3.98 -11.83 10.62
CA ASN A 72 -2.77 -11.26 11.22
C ASN A 72 -2.70 -9.73 11.09
N PHE A 73 -3.29 -9.16 10.03
CA PHE A 73 -3.20 -7.73 9.71
C PHE A 73 -4.52 -6.97 9.90
N GLN A 74 -5.56 -7.61 10.46
CA GLN A 74 -6.89 -7.02 10.62
C GLN A 74 -6.86 -5.61 11.21
N SER A 75 -6.17 -5.43 12.34
CA SER A 75 -6.07 -4.12 13.01
C SER A 75 -5.43 -3.05 12.12
N GLN A 76 -4.41 -3.42 11.34
CA GLN A 76 -3.74 -2.49 10.42
C GLN A 76 -4.63 -2.17 9.21
N ILE A 77 -5.31 -3.16 8.65
CA ILE A 77 -6.27 -2.97 7.55
C ILE A 77 -7.35 -1.98 7.98
N LEU A 78 -7.96 -2.19 9.15
CA LEU A 78 -9.00 -1.30 9.70
C LEU A 78 -8.46 0.10 10.00
N GLY A 79 -7.26 0.20 10.59
CA GLY A 79 -6.62 1.48 10.88
C GLY A 79 -6.34 2.29 9.62
N VAL A 80 -5.77 1.66 8.59
CA VAL A 80 -5.51 2.30 7.29
C VAL A 80 -6.81 2.70 6.60
N SER A 81 -7.81 1.81 6.54
CA SER A 81 -9.11 2.14 5.92
C SER A 81 -9.81 3.31 6.61
N ALA A 82 -9.75 3.36 7.95
CA ALA A 82 -10.31 4.47 8.72
C ALA A 82 -9.56 5.78 8.46
N SER A 83 -8.22 5.75 8.47
CA SER A 83 -7.40 6.94 8.18
C SER A 83 -7.67 7.49 6.78
N LEU A 84 -7.88 6.62 5.79
CA LEU A 84 -8.20 7.04 4.42
C LEU A 84 -9.61 7.65 4.32
N THR A 85 -10.56 7.12 5.10
CA THR A 85 -11.95 7.59 5.09
C THR A 85 -12.09 8.94 5.81
N PHE A 86 -11.41 9.12 6.94
CA PHE A 86 -11.56 10.30 7.80
C PHE A 86 -10.46 11.35 7.62
N GLY A 87 -9.29 10.98 7.08
CA GLY A 87 -8.16 11.90 6.86
C GLY A 87 -8.24 12.71 5.57
N ALA A 88 -9.22 12.46 4.69
CA ALA A 88 -9.44 13.24 3.47
C ALA A 88 -10.28 14.53 3.69
N GLY A 89 -10.54 14.90 4.96
CA GLY A 89 -11.49 15.95 5.33
C GLY A 89 -10.91 17.26 5.87
N ASP A 90 -9.59 17.41 6.02
CA ASP A 90 -8.98 18.55 6.74
C ASP A 90 -8.04 19.45 5.89
N ASP A 91 -8.01 19.30 4.56
CA ASP A 91 -7.12 20.08 3.66
C ASP A 91 -7.86 21.14 2.80
N ASP A 92 -9.04 21.62 3.20
CA ASP A 92 -9.77 22.71 2.53
C ASP A 92 -10.13 23.87 3.49
N ASP A 93 -9.15 24.60 4.03
CA ASP A 93 -9.19 26.04 4.40
C ASP A 93 -7.79 26.41 4.95
N GLU A 94 -7.03 27.42 4.49
CA GLU A 94 -7.41 28.82 4.42
C GLU A 94 -6.35 29.57 3.56
N SER A 95 -6.67 29.91 2.30
CA SER A 95 -5.90 30.93 1.56
C SER A 95 -6.56 32.28 1.79
N ILE A 96 -6.26 32.94 2.92
CA ILE A 96 -6.71 34.33 3.12
C ILE A 96 -5.94 35.22 2.13
N SER A 97 -6.57 35.56 1.01
CA SER A 97 -6.10 36.63 0.15
C SER A 97 -6.33 37.96 0.87
N GLU A 98 -5.30 38.51 1.52
CA GLU A 98 -5.30 39.92 1.91
C GLU A 98 -5.31 40.78 0.64
N THR A 99 -6.51 41.19 0.23
CA THR A 99 -6.68 42.32 -0.68
C THR A 99 -6.37 43.58 0.14
N LYS A 100 -5.16 44.10 -0.02
CA LYS A 100 -4.85 45.47 0.41
C LYS A 100 -5.65 46.42 -0.47
N ASN A 101 -6.75 46.92 0.07
CA ASN A 101 -7.50 48.03 -0.48
C ASN A 101 -6.63 49.31 -0.40
N ASP A 102 -6.56 49.99 -1.54
CA ASP A 102 -6.33 51.43 -1.82
C ASP A 102 -5.44 52.26 -0.87
#